data_AF-A0A3D3JQZ9-F1
#
_entry.id   AF-A0A3D3JQZ9-F1
#
_cell.length_a   1.000
_cell.length_b   1.000
_cell.length_c   1.000
_cell.angle_alpha   90.00
_cell.angle_beta   90.00
_cell.angle_gamma   90.00
#
_symmetry.space_group_name_H-M   'P 1'
#
loop_
_entity.id
_entity.type
_entity.pdbx_description
1 polymer ?
#
loop_
_entity_poly.entity_id
_entity_poly.type
_entity_poly.pdbx_seq_one_letter_code
_entity_poly.pdbx_strand_id
1 'polypeptide(L)'
;YTISNRKPETDRPMAEQIRLLQAAREQMEFRTQAAQAAMKRFDQAQTWRKNANLAASMLRVNITNEARRLLMMQVDKVTIATMLREADRDTRMVMEILDSFRDQATTRFNLALQLLNYDEFRQDLNDAEKCTTQVDDLLVAQRQIAACHGDIDNLAGSSYIWYALTKFRSEPSQRMIAFLMSTSERTDFTLHKVHHQLSEVAYPFEHESGRISIGPYVLENMPERDDYMGLLAGANEMYDKTISLYYRIVGQIASIVQKVEMQAGMPAFPEVPTLEEEISDEDDTDYTL
;
A
#
# COMPACT_ATOMS: atom_id res chain seq x y z
N TYR A 1 0.41 -6.78 11.16
CA TYR A 1 0.70 -8.15 10.70
C TYR A 1 2.06 -8.12 10.02
N THR A 2 3.02 -8.89 10.49
CA THR A 2 4.44 -8.69 10.17
C THR A 2 5.00 -9.96 9.57
N ILE A 3 5.39 -9.92 8.29
CA ILE A 3 6.25 -10.95 7.71
C ILE A 3 7.55 -10.92 8.52
N SER A 4 7.99 -12.09 8.95
CA SER A 4 9.09 -12.20 9.89
C SER A 4 9.98 -13.37 9.52
N ASN A 5 11.27 -13.10 9.38
CA ASN A 5 12.30 -14.12 9.33
C ASN A 5 12.69 -14.57 10.75
N ARG A 6 11.70 -14.91 11.58
CA ARG A 6 11.98 -15.48 12.91
C ARG A 6 12.45 -16.90 12.73
N LYS A 7 13.42 -17.34 13.54
CA LYS A 7 13.80 -18.76 13.64
C LYS A 7 12.54 -19.63 13.79
N PRO A 8 12.52 -20.84 13.19
CA PRO A 8 11.44 -21.78 13.42
C PRO A 8 11.26 -22.04 14.92
N GLU A 9 10.06 -22.49 15.32
CA GLU A 9 9.87 -23.04 16.66
C GLU A 9 10.97 -24.08 16.90
N THR A 10 11.77 -23.84 17.95
CA THR A 10 12.89 -24.71 18.33
C THR A 10 12.42 -26.15 18.36
N ASP A 11 13.10 -27.01 17.58
CA ASP A 11 12.90 -28.46 17.43
C ASP A 11 11.95 -28.96 16.33
N ARG A 12 11.43 -28.11 15.42
CA ARG A 12 10.66 -28.61 14.27
C ARG A 12 11.56 -29.25 13.19
N PRO A 13 11.34 -30.52 12.78
CA PRO A 13 12.07 -31.15 11.68
C PRO A 13 11.84 -30.42 10.34
N MET A 14 12.87 -30.33 9.48
CA MET A 14 12.76 -29.67 8.17
C MET A 14 11.64 -30.26 7.30
N ALA A 15 11.49 -31.58 7.28
CA ALA A 15 10.42 -32.25 6.52
C ALA A 15 9.01 -31.79 6.95
N GLU A 16 8.80 -31.58 8.25
CA GLU A 16 7.53 -31.07 8.76
C GLU A 16 7.33 -29.60 8.38
N GLN A 17 8.40 -28.80 8.40
CA GLN A 17 8.36 -27.41 7.93
C GLN A 17 7.96 -27.31 6.44
N ILE A 18 8.53 -28.16 5.58
CA ILE A 18 8.17 -28.24 4.16
C ILE A 18 6.70 -28.65 3.98
N ARG A 19 6.23 -29.64 4.75
CA ARG A 19 4.82 -30.06 4.72
C ARG A 19 3.86 -28.93 5.09
N LEU A 20 4.19 -28.17 6.14
CA LEU A 20 3.39 -27.00 6.56
C LEU A 20 3.43 -25.89 5.50
N LEU A 21 4.58 -25.64 4.89
CA LEU A 21 4.74 -24.66 3.81
C LEU A 21 3.84 -25.01 2.62
N GLN A 22 3.86 -26.27 2.18
CA GLN A 22 3.00 -26.75 1.10
C GLN A 22 1.52 -26.57 1.44
N ALA A 23 1.10 -26.94 2.65
CA ALA A 23 -0.28 -26.76 3.09
C ALA A 23 -0.70 -25.27 3.10
N ALA A 24 0.16 -24.37 3.60
CA ALA A 24 -0.11 -22.93 3.60
C ALA A 24 -0.22 -22.37 2.17
N ARG A 25 0.62 -22.86 1.26
CA ARG A 25 0.57 -22.50 -0.15
C ARG A 25 -0.75 -22.91 -0.80
N GLU A 26 -1.17 -24.16 -0.62
CA GLU A 26 -2.45 -24.68 -1.16
C GLU A 26 -3.65 -23.91 -0.58
N GLN A 27 -3.62 -23.57 0.71
CA GLN A 27 -4.68 -22.78 1.34
C GLN A 27 -4.72 -21.33 0.84
N MET A 28 -3.58 -20.72 0.57
CA MET A 28 -3.49 -19.40 -0.05
C MET A 28 -4.07 -19.44 -1.48
N GLU A 29 -3.65 -20.41 -2.30
CA GLU A 29 -4.12 -20.62 -3.67
C GLU A 29 -5.64 -20.81 -3.73
N PHE A 30 -6.19 -21.65 -2.84
CA PHE A 30 -7.63 -21.87 -2.73
C PHE A 30 -8.43 -20.58 -2.46
N ARG A 31 -7.83 -19.60 -1.78
CA ARG A 31 -8.48 -18.33 -1.42
C ARG A 31 -8.30 -17.22 -2.46
N THR A 32 -7.40 -17.39 -3.43
CA THR A 32 -7.03 -16.33 -4.39
C THR A 32 -8.23 -15.74 -5.11
N GLN A 33 -9.12 -16.55 -5.66
CA GLN A 33 -10.27 -16.07 -6.44
C GLN A 33 -11.24 -15.23 -5.58
N ALA A 34 -11.53 -15.70 -4.36
CA ALA A 34 -12.39 -14.97 -3.42
C ALA A 34 -11.72 -13.65 -2.98
N ALA A 35 -10.41 -13.67 -2.76
CA ALA A 35 -9.64 -12.47 -2.40
C ALA A 35 -9.63 -11.44 -3.53
N GLN A 36 -9.45 -11.86 -4.79
CA GLN A 36 -9.51 -10.97 -5.96
C GLN A 36 -10.89 -10.30 -6.09
N ALA A 37 -11.97 -11.06 -5.94
CA ALA A 37 -13.33 -10.51 -5.96
C ALA A 37 -13.59 -9.56 -4.77
N ALA A 38 -13.09 -9.91 -3.58
CA ALA A 38 -13.17 -9.06 -2.40
C ALA A 38 -12.36 -7.76 -2.56
N MET A 39 -11.21 -7.80 -3.23
CA MET A 39 -10.37 -6.63 -3.51
C MET A 39 -11.12 -5.63 -4.41
N LYS A 40 -11.73 -6.08 -5.51
CA LYS A 40 -12.54 -5.20 -6.38
C LYS A 40 -13.64 -4.45 -5.60
N ARG A 41 -14.30 -5.13 -4.66
CA ARG A 41 -15.31 -4.51 -3.78
C ARG A 41 -14.70 -3.58 -2.74
N PHE A 42 -13.52 -3.94 -2.20
CA PHE A 42 -12.78 -3.07 -1.29
C PHE A 42 -12.40 -1.74 -1.97
N ASP A 43 -11.91 -1.79 -3.22
CA ASP A 43 -11.51 -0.62 -4.00
C ASP A 43 -12.71 0.30 -4.30
N GLN A 44 -13.87 -0.29 -4.62
CA GLN A 44 -15.13 0.45 -4.76
C GLN A 44 -15.52 1.15 -3.46
N ALA A 45 -15.45 0.47 -2.32
CA ALA A 45 -15.73 1.06 -1.02
C ALA A 45 -14.74 2.18 -0.65
N GLN A 46 -13.45 2.04 -0.99
CA GLN A 46 -12.47 3.11 -0.79
C GLN A 46 -12.77 4.32 -1.68
N THR A 47 -13.16 4.11 -2.94
CA THR A 47 -13.58 5.18 -3.85
C THR A 47 -14.78 5.93 -3.27
N TRP A 48 -15.79 5.22 -2.77
CA TRP A 48 -16.96 5.85 -2.13
C TRP A 48 -16.58 6.65 -0.88
N ARG A 49 -15.70 6.11 -0.03
CA ARG A 49 -15.20 6.82 1.15
C ARG A 49 -14.44 8.09 0.75
N LYS A 50 -13.55 8.02 -0.24
CA LYS A 50 -12.82 9.18 -0.79
C LYS A 50 -13.79 10.26 -1.29
N ASN A 51 -14.80 9.88 -2.08
CA ASN A 51 -15.81 10.80 -2.60
C ASN A 51 -16.66 11.43 -1.49
N ALA A 52 -17.05 10.66 -0.47
CA ALA A 52 -17.79 11.19 0.67
C ALA A 52 -16.97 12.20 1.50
N ASN A 53 -15.66 11.94 1.68
CA ASN A 53 -14.75 12.88 2.35
C ASN A 53 -14.54 14.16 1.54
N LEU A 54 -14.46 14.05 0.22
CA LEU A 54 -14.43 15.21 -0.67
C LEU A 54 -15.73 16.00 -0.58
N ALA A 55 -16.90 15.35 -0.67
CA ALA A 55 -18.21 15.97 -0.49
C ALA A 55 -18.32 16.71 0.85
N ALA A 56 -17.85 16.10 1.94
CA ALA A 56 -17.82 16.71 3.27
C ALA A 56 -16.95 17.97 3.32
N SER A 57 -15.78 17.94 2.68
CA SER A 57 -14.86 19.08 2.59
C SER A 57 -15.46 20.22 1.76
N MET A 58 -16.08 19.90 0.62
CA MET A 58 -16.76 20.87 -0.23
C MET A 58 -17.99 21.50 0.44
N LEU A 59 -18.80 20.70 1.16
CA LEU A 59 -19.88 21.19 2.01
C LEU A 59 -19.35 22.12 3.11
N ARG A 60 -18.21 21.77 3.71
CA ARG A 60 -17.57 22.58 4.76
C ARG A 60 -17.08 23.92 4.24
N VAL A 61 -16.76 24.10 2.96
CA VAL A 61 -16.38 25.40 2.38
C VAL A 61 -17.51 26.06 1.56
N ASN A 62 -18.73 25.51 1.64
CA ASN A 62 -19.95 26.04 1.00
C ASN A 62 -19.91 26.07 -0.55
N ILE A 63 -19.36 25.02 -1.17
CA ILE A 63 -19.34 24.84 -2.65
C ILE A 63 -20.16 23.60 -3.07
N THR A 64 -21.34 23.44 -2.47
CA THR A 64 -22.19 22.25 -2.64
C THR A 64 -22.70 22.03 -4.06
N ASN A 65 -22.90 23.10 -4.85
CA ASN A 65 -23.36 23.01 -6.23
C ASN A 65 -22.27 22.46 -7.17
N GLU A 66 -21.02 22.86 -6.94
CA GLU A 66 -19.84 22.32 -7.62
C GLU A 66 -19.63 20.86 -7.23
N ALA A 67 -19.75 20.55 -5.94
CA ALA A 67 -19.64 19.19 -5.42
C ALA A 67 -20.69 18.25 -6.03
N ARG A 68 -21.94 18.70 -6.14
CA ARG A 68 -23.02 17.93 -6.80
C ARG A 68 -22.71 17.65 -8.27
N ARG A 69 -22.10 18.60 -8.98
CA ARG A 69 -21.72 18.44 -10.39
C ARG A 69 -20.57 17.46 -10.56
N LEU A 70 -19.53 17.59 -9.74
CA LEU A 70 -18.36 16.70 -9.78
C LEU A 70 -18.73 15.26 -9.39
N LEU A 71 -19.38 15.10 -8.25
CA LEU A 71 -19.61 13.77 -7.65
C LEU A 71 -20.90 13.11 -8.14
N MET A 72 -21.67 13.81 -8.98
CA MET A 72 -22.97 13.36 -9.50
C MET A 72 -23.94 12.86 -8.40
N MET A 73 -23.86 13.44 -7.20
CA MET A 73 -24.63 13.03 -6.02
C MET A 73 -25.19 14.22 -5.24
N GLN A 74 -26.21 13.98 -4.40
CA GLN A 74 -26.65 14.98 -3.42
C GLN A 74 -25.56 15.20 -2.36
N VAL A 75 -25.24 16.46 -2.09
CA VAL A 75 -24.20 16.84 -1.12
C VAL A 75 -24.85 17.49 0.09
N ASP A 76 -25.25 16.64 1.03
CA ASP A 76 -25.82 17.02 2.32
C ASP A 76 -25.31 16.07 3.42
N LYS A 77 -25.47 16.48 4.68
CA LYS A 77 -24.95 15.73 5.82
C LYS A 77 -25.50 14.30 5.92
N VAL A 78 -26.75 14.08 5.51
CA VAL A 78 -27.40 12.77 5.60
C VAL A 78 -26.82 11.85 4.53
N THR A 79 -26.79 12.30 3.28
CA THR A 79 -26.22 11.51 2.16
C THR A 79 -24.76 11.15 2.43
N ILE A 80 -23.92 12.12 2.86
CA ILE A 80 -22.51 11.87 3.19
C ILE A 80 -22.38 10.84 4.31
N ALA A 81 -23.17 10.98 5.39
CA ALA A 81 -23.12 10.05 6.51
C ALA A 81 -23.56 8.63 6.10
N THR A 82 -24.56 8.51 5.22
CA THR A 82 -25.00 7.21 4.68
C THR A 82 -23.90 6.57 3.86
N MET A 83 -23.28 7.30 2.93
CA MET A 83 -22.18 6.78 2.10
C MET A 83 -20.98 6.32 2.94
N LEU A 84 -20.59 7.08 3.96
CA LEU A 84 -19.51 6.67 4.87
C LEU A 84 -19.86 5.38 5.61
N ARG A 85 -21.09 5.26 6.13
CA ARG A 85 -21.55 4.04 6.81
C ARG A 85 -21.60 2.83 5.89
N GLU A 86 -22.04 3.02 4.65
CA GLU A 86 -22.10 1.94 3.65
C GLU A 86 -20.68 1.51 3.24
N ALA A 87 -19.79 2.46 2.96
CA ALA A 87 -18.39 2.17 2.68
C ALA A 87 -17.71 1.44 3.85
N ASP A 88 -17.96 1.83 5.10
CA ASP A 88 -17.45 1.17 6.30
C ASP A 88 -18.04 -0.23 6.50
N ARG A 89 -19.31 -0.43 6.15
CA ARG A 89 -19.96 -1.74 6.19
C ARG A 89 -19.34 -2.66 5.15
N ASP A 90 -19.24 -2.21 3.90
CA ASP A 90 -18.69 -3.01 2.81
C ASP A 90 -17.22 -3.33 3.04
N THR A 91 -16.43 -2.35 3.50
CA THR A 91 -15.04 -2.58 3.94
C THR A 91 -14.99 -3.72 4.94
N ARG A 92 -15.77 -3.65 6.04
CA ARG A 92 -15.75 -4.70 7.07
C ARG A 92 -16.15 -6.08 6.53
N MET A 93 -17.15 -6.13 5.66
CA MET A 93 -17.62 -7.39 5.08
C MET A 93 -16.56 -8.08 4.22
N VAL A 94 -15.76 -7.32 3.46
CA VAL A 94 -14.73 -7.90 2.59
C VAL A 94 -13.41 -8.14 3.33
N MET A 95 -13.15 -7.41 4.42
CA MET A 95 -11.93 -7.55 5.21
C MET A 95 -11.76 -8.96 5.80
N GLU A 96 -12.83 -9.66 6.19
CA GLU A 96 -12.71 -11.04 6.68
C GLU A 96 -12.13 -11.99 5.61
N ILE A 97 -12.52 -11.81 4.35
CA ILE A 97 -12.02 -12.61 3.21
C ILE A 97 -10.56 -12.25 2.91
N LEU A 98 -10.26 -10.94 2.86
CA LEU A 98 -8.91 -10.44 2.59
C LEU A 98 -7.93 -10.81 3.70
N ASP A 99 -8.36 -10.75 4.96
CA ASP A 99 -7.59 -11.16 6.13
C ASP A 99 -7.30 -12.66 6.09
N SER A 100 -8.30 -13.49 5.74
CA SER A 100 -8.09 -14.93 5.60
C SER A 100 -7.04 -15.27 4.52
N PHE A 101 -7.08 -14.59 3.37
CA PHE A 101 -6.05 -14.75 2.34
C PHE A 101 -4.68 -14.26 2.82
N ARG A 102 -4.62 -13.07 3.42
CA ARG A 102 -3.39 -12.46 3.94
C ARG A 102 -2.74 -13.34 5.00
N ASP A 103 -3.51 -13.98 5.88
CA ASP A 103 -2.99 -14.85 6.93
C ASP A 103 -2.31 -16.09 6.34
N GLN A 104 -2.89 -16.69 5.28
CA GLN A 104 -2.26 -17.80 4.57
C GLN A 104 -1.00 -17.36 3.81
N ALA A 105 -1.04 -16.21 3.13
CA ALA A 105 0.13 -15.64 2.46
C ALA A 105 1.27 -15.34 3.45
N THR A 106 0.95 -14.76 4.61
CA THR A 106 1.91 -14.46 5.67
C THR A 106 2.49 -15.75 6.26
N THR A 107 1.66 -16.76 6.49
CA THR A 107 2.09 -18.08 6.98
C THR A 107 3.04 -18.74 5.98
N ARG A 108 2.66 -18.78 4.71
CA ARG A 108 3.50 -19.25 3.61
C ARG A 108 4.86 -18.56 3.58
N PHE A 109 4.87 -17.22 3.60
CA PHE A 109 6.12 -16.45 3.54
C PHE A 109 7.00 -16.73 4.75
N ASN A 110 6.43 -16.74 5.96
CA ASN A 110 7.20 -17.02 7.17
C ASN A 110 7.77 -18.44 7.17
N LEU A 111 6.98 -19.45 6.75
CA LEU A 111 7.44 -20.84 6.70
C LEU A 111 8.56 -21.04 5.69
N ALA A 112 8.48 -20.39 4.53
CA ALA A 112 9.54 -20.41 3.52
C ALA A 112 10.80 -19.71 4.03
N LEU A 113 10.71 -18.48 4.53
CA LEU A 113 11.87 -17.76 5.04
C LEU A 113 12.54 -18.50 6.22
N GLN A 114 11.75 -19.20 7.04
CA GLN A 114 12.26 -20.08 8.09
C GLN A 114 13.16 -21.21 7.59
N LEU A 115 12.92 -21.75 6.38
CA LEU A 115 13.77 -22.79 5.80
C LEU A 115 15.22 -22.32 5.58
N LEU A 116 15.43 -21.02 5.37
CA LEU A 116 16.76 -20.43 5.28
C LEU A 116 17.57 -20.53 6.59
N ASN A 117 16.94 -20.91 7.70
CA ASN A 117 17.62 -21.12 8.98
C ASN A 117 18.10 -22.58 9.20
N TYR A 118 17.82 -23.50 8.27
CA TYR A 118 18.32 -24.88 8.33
C TYR A 118 19.63 -25.00 7.55
N ASP A 119 20.71 -25.45 8.21
CA ASP A 119 22.04 -25.55 7.58
C ASP A 119 22.04 -26.50 6.38
N GLU A 120 21.33 -27.63 6.48
CA GLU A 120 21.15 -28.58 5.38
C GLU A 120 20.46 -27.93 4.17
N PHE A 121 19.42 -27.12 4.39
CA PHE A 121 18.73 -26.42 3.32
C PHE A 121 19.59 -25.33 2.66
N ARG A 122 20.38 -24.61 3.46
CA ARG A 122 21.29 -23.57 2.97
C ARG A 122 22.41 -24.11 2.10
N GLN A 123 22.88 -25.33 2.36
CA GLN A 123 23.92 -25.98 1.55
C GLN A 123 23.42 -26.29 0.14
N ASP A 124 22.14 -26.63 0.01
CA ASP A 124 21.53 -27.00 -1.27
C ASP A 124 20.99 -25.78 -2.04
N LEU A 125 20.68 -24.67 -1.35
CA LEU A 125 20.19 -23.44 -1.98
C LEU A 125 21.35 -22.54 -2.44
N ASN A 126 21.53 -22.43 -3.76
CA ASN A 126 22.42 -21.44 -4.36
C ASN A 126 22.09 -20.03 -3.86
N ASP A 127 23.12 -19.25 -3.49
CA ASP A 127 23.00 -17.88 -2.98
C ASP A 127 22.19 -17.71 -1.67
N ALA A 128 22.06 -18.76 -0.83
CA ALA A 128 21.33 -18.70 0.44
C ALA A 128 21.68 -17.50 1.35
N GLU A 129 22.97 -17.16 1.46
CA GLU A 129 23.44 -16.03 2.28
C GLU A 129 23.00 -14.66 1.71
N LYS A 130 23.06 -14.51 0.38
CA LYS A 130 22.58 -13.31 -0.31
C LYS A 130 21.07 -13.17 -0.14
N CYS A 131 20.31 -14.26 -0.30
CA CYS A 131 18.87 -14.27 -0.07
C CYS A 131 18.51 -13.88 1.37
N THR A 132 19.24 -14.41 2.36
CA THR A 132 19.01 -14.11 3.78
C THR A 132 19.23 -12.63 4.08
N THR A 133 20.39 -12.10 3.67
CA THR A 133 20.73 -10.67 3.85
C THR A 133 19.70 -9.77 3.17
N GLN A 134 19.33 -10.08 1.93
CA GLN A 134 18.36 -9.31 1.17
C GLN A 134 16.97 -9.33 1.83
N VAL A 135 16.51 -10.49 2.34
CA VAL A 135 15.24 -10.60 3.06
C VAL A 135 15.24 -9.73 4.30
N ASP A 136 16.32 -9.74 5.08
CA ASP A 136 16.39 -8.96 6.31
C ASP A 136 16.27 -7.45 6.02
N ASP A 137 16.99 -6.94 5.02
CA ASP A 137 16.88 -5.54 4.56
C ASP A 137 15.47 -5.18 4.09
N LEU A 138 14.86 -6.05 3.28
CA LEU A 138 13.48 -5.87 2.78
C LEU A 138 12.46 -5.86 3.91
N LEU A 139 12.61 -6.72 4.93
CA LEU A 139 11.69 -6.78 6.06
C LEU A 139 11.82 -5.59 7.00
N VAL A 140 13.01 -5.00 7.14
CA VAL A 140 13.20 -3.75 7.89
C VAL A 140 12.50 -2.60 7.17
N ALA A 141 12.71 -2.46 5.86
CA ALA A 141 12.04 -1.46 5.03
C ALA A 141 10.50 -1.62 5.04
N GLN A 142 10.00 -2.85 4.87
CA GLN A 142 8.56 -3.15 4.89
C GLN A 142 7.91 -2.74 6.21
N ARG A 143 8.56 -3.02 7.34
CA ARG A 143 8.05 -2.65 8.67
C ARG A 143 7.97 -1.15 8.85
N GLN A 144 8.96 -0.41 8.37
CA GLN A 144 8.96 1.04 8.47
C GLN A 144 7.83 1.68 7.66
N ILE A 145 7.64 1.22 6.41
CA ILE A 145 6.53 1.69 5.57
C ILE A 145 5.18 1.34 6.22
N ALA A 146 5.03 0.12 6.74
CA ALA A 146 3.80 -0.30 7.41
C ALA A 146 3.50 0.54 8.67
N ALA A 147 4.52 1.03 9.37
CA ALA A 147 4.36 1.86 10.56
C ALA A 147 3.83 3.27 10.24
N CYS A 148 4.09 3.80 9.04
CA CYS A 148 3.64 5.12 8.61
C CYS A 148 2.52 5.10 7.54
N HIS A 149 2.03 3.92 7.13
CA HIS A 149 0.93 3.74 6.16
C HIS A 149 -0.24 4.70 6.39
N GLY A 150 -0.72 4.83 7.64
CA GLY A 150 -1.90 5.64 7.93
C GLY A 150 -1.66 7.13 7.69
N ASP A 151 -0.43 7.60 7.95
CA ASP A 151 -0.03 8.98 7.68
C ASP A 151 0.15 9.21 6.17
N ILE A 152 0.70 8.24 5.44
CA ILE A 152 0.84 8.27 3.97
C ILE A 152 -0.52 8.35 3.27
N ASP A 153 -1.49 7.54 3.69
CA ASP A 153 -2.85 7.59 3.15
C ASP A 153 -3.54 8.94 3.43
N ASN A 154 -3.29 9.51 4.61
CA ASN A 154 -3.81 10.82 4.98
C ASN A 154 -3.21 11.95 4.11
N LEU A 155 -1.93 11.85 3.74
CA LEU A 155 -1.28 12.77 2.81
C LEU A 155 -1.97 12.75 1.44
N ALA A 156 -2.16 11.57 0.85
CA ALA A 156 -2.84 11.41 -0.44
C ALA A 156 -4.29 11.93 -0.40
N GLY A 157 -5.03 11.62 0.66
CA GLY A 157 -6.40 12.13 0.85
C GLY A 157 -6.45 13.66 0.94
N SER A 158 -5.48 14.27 1.63
CA SER A 158 -5.39 15.74 1.76
C SER A 158 -5.07 16.41 0.42
N SER A 159 -4.14 15.84 -0.35
CA SER A 159 -3.79 16.34 -1.69
C SER A 159 -4.95 16.24 -2.67
N TYR A 160 -5.71 15.14 -2.65
CA TYR A 160 -6.90 14.98 -3.48
C TYR A 160 -7.96 16.04 -3.20
N ILE A 161 -8.25 16.31 -1.92
CA ILE A 161 -9.21 17.36 -1.52
C ILE A 161 -8.74 18.74 -1.99
N TRP A 162 -7.47 19.05 -1.82
CA TRP A 162 -6.88 20.31 -2.25
C TRP A 162 -6.98 20.53 -3.76
N TYR A 163 -6.59 19.52 -4.54
CA TYR A 163 -6.69 19.56 -6.00
C TYR A 163 -8.12 19.81 -6.45
N ALA A 164 -9.09 19.08 -5.88
CA ALA A 164 -10.49 19.28 -6.19
C ALA A 164 -10.94 20.71 -5.83
N LEU A 165 -10.65 21.19 -4.62
CA LEU A 165 -11.07 22.52 -4.17
C LEU A 165 -10.52 23.65 -5.04
N THR A 166 -9.25 23.59 -5.42
CA THR A 166 -8.58 24.62 -6.24
C THR A 166 -9.05 24.61 -7.71
N LYS A 167 -9.50 23.47 -8.23
CA LYS A 167 -10.02 23.35 -9.60
C LYS A 167 -11.33 24.12 -9.84
N PHE A 168 -12.19 24.29 -8.82
CA PHE A 168 -13.54 24.84 -9.01
C PHE A 168 -13.70 26.34 -8.77
N ARG A 169 -12.67 27.03 -8.29
CA ARG A 169 -12.77 28.49 -8.03
C ARG A 169 -11.49 29.21 -8.42
N SER A 170 -11.64 30.18 -9.33
CA SER A 170 -10.62 31.19 -9.62
C SER A 170 -10.40 32.14 -8.43
N GLU A 171 -11.44 32.41 -7.64
CA GLU A 171 -11.36 33.25 -6.43
C GLU A 171 -11.83 32.47 -5.19
N PRO A 172 -10.92 32.10 -4.27
CA PRO A 172 -11.26 31.34 -3.07
C PRO A 172 -11.96 32.23 -2.03
N SER A 173 -13.01 31.70 -1.41
CA SER A 173 -13.67 32.39 -0.28
C SER A 173 -12.76 32.39 0.97
N GLN A 174 -12.95 33.34 1.89
CA GLN A 174 -12.21 33.35 3.17
C GLN A 174 -12.31 32.03 3.95
N ARG A 175 -13.48 31.38 3.87
CA ARG A 175 -13.70 30.06 4.50
C ARG A 175 -12.90 28.96 3.82
N MET A 176 -12.75 29.02 2.49
CA MET A 176 -11.90 28.11 1.73
C MET A 176 -10.43 28.36 2.03
N ILE A 177 -9.98 29.62 2.04
CA ILE A 177 -8.60 30.00 2.41
C ILE A 177 -8.25 29.46 3.80
N ALA A 178 -9.09 29.72 4.81
CA ALA A 178 -8.87 29.23 6.17
C ALA A 178 -8.85 27.69 6.25
N PHE A 179 -9.70 27.01 5.48
CA PHE A 179 -9.69 25.55 5.40
C PHE A 179 -8.38 25.04 4.78
N LEU A 180 -7.98 25.59 3.63
CA LEU A 180 -6.75 25.25 2.93
C LEU A 180 -5.52 25.47 3.84
N MET A 181 -5.38 26.64 4.47
CA MET A 181 -4.29 26.89 5.41
C MET A 181 -4.24 25.83 6.53
N SER A 182 -5.38 25.51 7.14
CA SER A 182 -5.44 24.52 8.23
C SER A 182 -5.10 23.09 7.78
N THR A 183 -5.37 22.74 6.51
CA THR A 183 -4.99 21.44 5.96
C THR A 183 -3.53 21.42 5.53
N SER A 184 -3.00 22.51 4.98
CA SER A 184 -1.56 22.65 4.68
C SER A 184 -0.69 22.49 5.92
N GLU A 185 -1.05 23.10 7.05
CA GLU A 185 -0.29 22.93 8.30
C GLU A 185 -0.22 21.47 8.75
N ARG A 186 -1.30 20.71 8.54
CA ARG A 186 -1.35 19.27 8.86
C ARG A 186 -0.55 18.46 7.85
N THR A 187 -0.67 18.79 6.57
CA THR A 187 0.12 18.16 5.50
C THR A 187 1.61 18.38 5.76
N ASP A 188 2.04 19.61 6.02
CA ASP A 188 3.42 19.97 6.39
C ASP A 188 3.94 19.13 7.55
N PHE A 189 3.23 19.11 8.68
CA PHE A 189 3.60 18.31 9.85
C PHE A 189 3.70 16.81 9.53
N THR A 190 2.72 16.28 8.79
CA THR A 190 2.65 14.85 8.48
C THR A 190 3.73 14.45 7.49
N LEU A 191 4.00 15.29 6.49
CA LEU A 191 5.04 15.09 5.48
C LEU A 191 6.43 15.05 6.13
N HIS A 192 6.73 16.01 7.01
CA HIS A 192 7.97 16.01 7.78
C HIS A 192 8.10 14.79 8.69
N LYS A 193 7.03 14.42 9.39
CA LYS A 193 7.00 13.24 10.27
C LYS A 193 7.30 11.96 9.48
N VAL A 194 6.59 11.72 8.38
CA VAL A 194 6.76 10.52 7.56
C VAL A 194 8.14 10.50 6.91
N HIS A 195 8.59 11.61 6.33
CA HIS A 195 9.93 11.71 5.74
C HIS A 195 11.02 11.40 6.76
N HIS A 196 10.92 11.95 7.98
CA HIS A 196 11.87 11.68 9.05
C HIS A 196 11.89 10.19 9.41
N GLN A 197 10.72 9.58 9.64
CA GLN A 197 10.61 8.15 9.94
C GLN A 197 11.19 7.28 8.81
N LEU A 198 10.89 7.57 7.55
CA LEU A 198 11.43 6.82 6.41
C LEU A 198 12.94 7.04 6.23
N SER A 199 13.49 8.14 6.73
CA SER A 199 14.93 8.41 6.68
C SER A 199 15.74 7.57 7.66
N GLU A 200 15.12 6.92 8.65
CA GLU A 200 15.79 6.05 9.63
C GLU A 200 16.19 4.69 9.06
N VAL A 201 15.70 4.33 7.88
CA VAL A 201 15.92 3.03 7.26
C VAL A 201 16.56 3.19 5.89
N ALA A 202 17.58 2.35 5.63
CA ALA A 202 18.26 2.30 4.33
C ALA A 202 17.30 1.84 3.22
N TYR A 203 17.44 2.42 2.03
CA TYR A 203 16.76 1.95 0.83
C TYR A 203 17.28 0.55 0.47
N PRO A 204 16.42 -0.47 0.33
CA PRO A 204 16.84 -1.87 0.26
C PRO A 204 17.26 -2.34 -1.14
N PHE A 205 17.35 -1.44 -2.12
CA PHE A 205 17.78 -1.76 -3.48
C PHE A 205 18.99 -0.93 -3.90
N GLU A 206 19.66 -1.37 -4.96
CA GLU A 206 20.73 -0.58 -5.58
C GLU A 206 20.16 0.76 -6.10
N HIS A 207 20.92 1.83 -5.86
CA HIS A 207 20.59 3.18 -6.28
C HIS A 207 21.83 3.85 -6.87
N GLU A 208 21.64 4.71 -7.88
CA GLU A 208 22.74 5.35 -8.62
C GLU A 208 23.64 6.21 -7.71
N SER A 209 23.04 6.88 -6.73
CA SER A 209 23.74 7.67 -5.71
C SER A 209 24.38 6.82 -4.59
N GLY A 210 24.43 5.50 -4.75
CA GLY A 210 24.94 4.58 -3.74
C GLY A 210 23.93 4.30 -2.62
N ARG A 211 24.39 4.34 -1.35
CA ARG A 211 23.53 4.04 -0.19
C ARG A 211 22.76 5.28 0.24
N ILE A 212 21.45 5.28 0.00
CA ILE A 212 20.51 6.30 0.49
C ILE A 212 19.51 5.69 1.48
N SER A 213 18.79 6.53 2.23
CA SER A 213 17.63 6.10 3.03
C SER A 213 16.33 6.18 2.24
N ILE A 214 15.24 5.60 2.77
CA ILE A 214 13.94 5.60 2.10
C ILE A 214 13.37 7.02 1.98
N GLY A 215 13.58 7.88 2.98
CA GLY A 215 13.08 9.27 2.97
C GLY A 215 13.48 10.04 1.70
N PRO A 216 14.78 10.25 1.44
CA PRO A 216 15.27 10.90 0.22
C PRO A 216 14.89 10.19 -1.08
N TYR A 217 14.69 8.87 -1.06
CA TYR A 217 14.18 8.15 -2.23
C TYR A 217 12.74 8.56 -2.56
N VAL A 218 11.86 8.60 -1.56
CA VAL A 218 10.43 8.90 -1.76
C VAL A 218 10.14 10.39 -1.89
N LEU A 219 10.99 11.26 -1.33
CA LEU A 219 10.90 12.70 -1.47
C LEU A 219 12.28 13.30 -1.26
N GLU A 220 12.94 13.71 -2.34
CA GLU A 220 14.33 14.17 -2.31
C GLU A 220 14.48 15.50 -1.58
N ASN A 221 13.58 16.45 -1.86
CA ASN A 221 13.61 17.78 -1.29
C ASN A 221 12.29 18.06 -0.55
N MET A 222 12.41 18.46 0.71
CA MET A 222 11.26 18.89 1.50
C MET A 222 10.80 20.28 1.04
N PRO A 223 9.51 20.47 0.69
CA PRO A 223 8.99 21.79 0.35
C PRO A 223 9.07 22.77 1.52
N GLU A 224 9.16 24.07 1.20
CA GLU A 224 9.08 25.12 2.22
C GLU A 224 7.65 25.20 2.80
N ARG A 225 7.54 25.60 4.06
CA ARG A 225 6.26 25.59 4.80
C ARG A 225 5.20 26.51 4.20
N ASP A 226 5.62 27.60 3.57
CA ASP A 226 4.76 28.56 2.88
C ASP A 226 4.55 28.25 1.38
N ASP A 227 5.26 27.25 0.84
CA ASP A 227 5.00 26.70 -0.49
C ASP A 227 3.87 25.66 -0.43
N TYR A 228 2.63 26.14 -0.38
CA TYR A 228 1.46 25.29 -0.31
C TYR A 228 1.32 24.33 -1.50
N MET A 229 1.73 24.75 -2.71
CA MET A 229 1.64 23.90 -3.88
C MET A 229 2.74 22.83 -3.86
N GLY A 230 3.94 23.19 -3.42
CA GLY A 230 5.03 22.25 -3.17
C GLY A 230 4.67 21.20 -2.13
N LEU A 231 4.04 21.58 -1.02
CA LEU A 231 3.58 20.64 0.02
C LEU A 231 2.63 19.57 -0.53
N LEU A 232 1.74 19.95 -1.47
CA LEU A 232 0.79 19.01 -2.08
C LEU A 232 1.45 18.10 -3.10
N ALA A 233 2.33 18.68 -3.93
CA ALA A 233 3.13 17.92 -4.88
C ALA A 233 4.00 16.90 -4.14
N GLY A 234 4.68 17.30 -3.07
CA GLY A 234 5.50 16.44 -2.23
C GLY A 234 4.69 15.35 -1.51
N ALA A 235 3.47 15.67 -1.06
CA ALA A 235 2.57 14.68 -0.46
C ALA A 235 2.12 13.60 -1.46
N ASN A 236 1.81 13.98 -2.70
CA ASN A 236 1.49 13.03 -3.77
C ASN A 236 2.72 12.21 -4.18
N GLU A 237 3.87 12.86 -4.38
CA GLU A 237 5.13 12.18 -4.73
C GLU A 237 5.52 11.14 -3.68
N MET A 238 5.46 11.52 -2.41
CA MET A 238 5.73 10.61 -1.30
C MET A 238 4.76 9.42 -1.28
N TYR A 239 3.46 9.65 -1.52
CA TYR A 239 2.49 8.57 -1.62
C TYR A 239 2.84 7.61 -2.76
N ASP A 240 2.97 8.12 -3.99
CA ASP A 240 3.20 7.32 -5.19
C ASP A 240 4.49 6.51 -5.09
N LYS A 241 5.60 7.16 -4.70
CA LYS A 241 6.89 6.48 -4.55
C LYS A 241 6.91 5.49 -3.40
N THR A 242 6.21 5.76 -2.29
CA THR A 242 6.16 4.81 -1.16
C THR A 242 5.33 3.58 -1.51
N ILE A 243 4.19 3.75 -2.19
CA ILE A 243 3.35 2.63 -2.64
C ILE A 243 4.09 1.80 -3.68
N SER A 244 4.75 2.43 -4.65
CA SER A 244 5.60 1.74 -5.62
C SER A 244 6.71 0.93 -4.94
N LEU A 245 7.41 1.54 -3.97
CA LEU A 245 8.43 0.86 -3.18
C LEU A 245 7.86 -0.31 -2.38
N TYR A 246 6.70 -0.15 -1.76
CA TYR A 246 6.02 -1.21 -1.01
C TYR A 246 5.74 -2.43 -1.90
N TYR A 247 5.15 -2.24 -3.09
CA TYR A 247 4.91 -3.33 -4.03
C TYR A 247 6.20 -3.98 -4.51
N ARG A 248 7.24 -3.19 -4.79
CA ARG A 248 8.57 -3.72 -5.17
C ARG A 248 9.18 -4.58 -4.06
N ILE A 249 9.07 -4.15 -2.79
CA ILE A 249 9.55 -4.91 -1.63
C ILE A 249 8.78 -6.23 -1.50
N VAL A 250 7.45 -6.20 -1.52
CA VAL A 250 6.61 -7.39 -1.38
C VAL A 250 6.86 -8.36 -2.55
N GLY A 251 6.98 -7.85 -3.78
CA GLY A 251 7.30 -8.64 -4.96
C GLY A 251 8.67 -9.32 -4.85
N GLN A 252 9.69 -8.61 -4.36
CA GLN A 252 11.02 -9.20 -4.15
C GLN A 252 11.00 -10.29 -3.07
N ILE A 253 10.28 -10.07 -1.96
CA ILE A 253 10.09 -11.10 -0.92
C ILE A 253 9.38 -12.31 -1.52
N ALA A 254 8.31 -12.11 -2.30
CA ALA A 254 7.56 -13.19 -2.95
C ALA A 254 8.44 -14.00 -3.91
N SER A 255 9.33 -13.34 -4.67
CA SER A 255 10.28 -13.99 -5.57
C SER A 255 11.28 -14.86 -4.80
N ILE A 256 11.82 -14.37 -3.68
CA ILE A 256 12.72 -15.16 -2.81
C ILE A 256 11.98 -16.36 -2.20
N VAL A 257 10.76 -16.14 -1.71
CA VAL A 257 9.89 -17.22 -1.18
C VAL A 257 9.66 -18.29 -2.25
N GLN A 258 9.36 -17.91 -3.50
CA GLN A 258 9.18 -18.85 -4.58
C GLN A 258 10.45 -19.65 -4.89
N LYS A 259 11.63 -19.02 -4.87
CA LYS A 259 12.91 -19.72 -5.03
C LYS A 259 13.12 -20.78 -3.94
N VAL A 260 12.83 -20.42 -2.69
CA VAL A 260 12.88 -21.35 -1.55
C VAL A 260 11.89 -22.51 -1.74
N GLU A 261 10.67 -22.22 -2.16
CA GLU A 261 9.65 -23.25 -2.42
C GLU A 261 10.07 -24.23 -3.53
N MET A 262 10.64 -23.70 -4.62
CA MET A 262 11.15 -24.52 -5.72
C MET A 262 12.29 -25.44 -5.26
N GLN A 263 13.20 -24.92 -4.44
CA GLN A 263 14.27 -25.72 -3.84
C GLN A 263 13.72 -26.81 -2.91
N ALA A 264 12.61 -26.54 -2.23
CA ALA A 264 11.88 -27.51 -1.40
C ALA A 264 11.02 -28.50 -2.22
N GLY A 265 11.08 -28.47 -3.55
CA GLY A 265 10.39 -29.41 -4.44
C GLY A 265 8.96 -29.00 -4.85
N MET A 266 8.52 -27.78 -4.55
CA MET A 266 7.22 -27.28 -4.99
C MET A 266 7.28 -26.71 -6.41
N PRO A 267 6.18 -26.80 -7.19
CA PRO A 267 6.14 -26.21 -8.53
C PRO A 267 6.20 -24.68 -8.48
N ALA A 268 6.71 -24.06 -9.55
CA ALA A 268 6.58 -22.62 -9.73
C ALA A 268 5.10 -22.23 -9.86
N PHE A 269 4.75 -21.02 -9.43
CA PHE A 269 3.45 -20.45 -9.78
C PHE A 269 3.39 -20.23 -11.31
N PRO A 270 2.21 -20.37 -11.93
CA PRO A 270 2.02 -19.96 -13.32
C PRO A 270 2.39 -18.49 -13.47
N GLU A 271 3.00 -18.14 -14.61
CA GLU A 271 3.21 -16.74 -14.95
C GLU A 271 1.84 -16.07 -15.11
N VAL A 272 1.67 -14.93 -14.44
CA VAL A 272 0.51 -14.07 -14.64
C VAL A 272 0.75 -13.31 -15.95
N PRO A 273 -0.22 -13.23 -16.87
CA PRO A 273 -0.10 -12.43 -18.08
C PRO A 273 0.37 -11.01 -17.74
N THR A 274 1.28 -10.47 -18.54
CA THR A 274 1.67 -9.06 -18.38
C THR A 274 0.49 -8.16 -18.74
N LEU A 275 0.33 -7.01 -18.08
CA LEU A 275 -0.76 -6.05 -18.32
C LEU A 275 -0.92 -5.64 -19.81
N GLU A 276 0.16 -5.71 -20.60
CA GLU A 276 0.12 -5.47 -22.06
C GLU A 276 -0.73 -6.50 -22.82
N GLU A 277 -0.90 -7.71 -22.27
CA GLU A 277 -1.72 -8.79 -22.85
C GLU A 277 -3.20 -8.67 -22.44
N GLU A 278 -3.51 -8.05 -21.29
CA GLU A 278 -4.90 -7.82 -20.85
C GLU A 278 -5.56 -6.61 -21.52
N ILE A 279 -4.77 -5.60 -21.96
CA ILE A 279 -5.28 -4.41 -22.67
C ILE A 279 -5.73 -4.74 -24.11
N SER A 280 -5.40 -5.94 -24.62
CA SER A 280 -5.87 -6.41 -25.93
C SER A 280 -7.38 -6.66 -25.99
N ASP A 281 -8.02 -7.00 -24.85
CA ASP A 281 -9.31 -7.71 -24.91
C ASP A 281 -10.48 -7.04 -24.16
N GLU A 282 -10.32 -5.88 -23.50
CA GLU A 282 -11.47 -5.17 -22.90
C GLU A 282 -11.46 -3.65 -23.17
N ASP A 283 -12.55 -3.21 -23.80
CA ASP A 283 -12.90 -1.87 -24.26
C ASP A 283 -12.63 -0.70 -23.28
N ASP A 284 -12.16 0.40 -23.87
CA ASP A 284 -12.43 1.80 -23.55
C ASP A 284 -13.52 2.02 -22.47
N THR A 285 -13.11 2.17 -21.21
CA THR A 285 -13.91 2.91 -20.23
C THR A 285 -13.10 4.08 -19.70
N ASP A 286 -13.41 5.22 -20.31
CA ASP A 286 -13.04 6.58 -19.92
C ASP A 286 -13.38 6.81 -18.43
N TYR A 287 -12.38 6.70 -17.56
CA TYR A 287 -12.48 7.16 -16.18
C TYR A 287 -12.37 8.70 -16.19
N THR A 288 -13.46 9.37 -16.55
CA THR A 288 -13.57 10.82 -16.36
C THR A 288 -13.62 11.19 -14.87
N LEU A 289 -12.76 12.15 -14.53
CA LEU A 289 -12.58 12.87 -13.26
C LEU A 289 -13.85 13.37 -12.57
#